data_AF-W4Q2M7-F1
#
_entry.id   AF-W4Q2M7-F1
#
_cell.length_a   1.000
_cell.length_b   1.000
_cell.length_c   1.000
_cell.angle_alpha   90.00
_cell.angle_beta   90.00
_cell.angle_gamma   90.00
#
_symmetry.space_group_name_H-M   'P 1'
#
loop_
_entity.id
_entity.type
_entity.pdbx_description
1 polymer ?
#
loop_
_entity_poly.entity_id
_entity_poly.type
_entity_poly.pdbx_seq_one_letter_code
_entity_poly.pdbx_strand_id
1 'polypeptide(L)'
;MINKFVMNPKVEKQLNIIQQLQTQSENTVQSLYAQAIIEYSLYHFKKDKLQHLLDEALRERDKMKFYQLSLEYTQWLDAHKEGKMVREDGFELLLTFE
;
A
#
# COMPACT_ATOMS: atom_id res chain seq x y z
N MET A 1 46.26 2.65 2.40
CA MET A 1 45.55 1.91 1.34
C MET A 1 44.58 0.95 2.02
N ILE A 2 43.30 1.29 2.06
CA ILE A 2 42.27 0.45 2.67
C ILE A 2 41.73 -0.48 1.59
N ASN A 3 41.77 -1.78 1.87
CA ASN A 3 41.33 -2.85 1.00
C ASN A 3 39.97 -2.55 0.39
N LYS A 4 39.91 -2.54 -0.95
CA LYS A 4 38.66 -2.74 -1.69
C LYS A 4 38.16 -4.14 -1.39
N PHE A 5 37.41 -4.29 -0.31
CA PHE A 5 36.52 -5.42 -0.17
C PHE A 5 35.60 -5.39 -1.38
N VAL A 6 35.67 -6.43 -2.20
CA VAL A 6 34.76 -6.64 -3.32
C VAL A 6 33.39 -6.90 -2.70
N MET A 7 32.66 -5.83 -2.37
CA MET A 7 31.29 -5.93 -1.91
C MET A 7 30.43 -6.43 -3.06
N ASN A 8 29.52 -7.35 -2.74
CA ASN A 8 28.55 -7.85 -3.69
C ASN A 8 27.79 -6.63 -4.30
N PRO A 9 27.65 -6.52 -5.63
CA PRO A 9 27.05 -5.35 -6.28
C PRO A 9 25.60 -5.10 -5.84
N LYS A 10 24.91 -6.10 -5.28
CA LYS A 10 23.60 -5.91 -4.63
C LYS A 10 23.70 -5.13 -3.32
N VAL A 11 24.75 -5.36 -2.54
CA VAL A 11 25.02 -4.70 -1.26
C VAL A 11 25.48 -3.26 -1.50
N GLU A 12 26.29 -3.00 -2.54
CA GLU A 12 26.63 -1.62 -2.95
C GLU A 12 25.40 -0.84 -3.44
N LYS A 13 24.50 -1.46 -4.19
CA LYS A 13 23.22 -0.82 -4.58
C LYS A 13 22.36 -0.48 -3.37
N GLN A 14 22.25 -1.39 -2.40
CA GLN A 14 21.50 -1.15 -1.16
C GLN A 14 22.16 -0.05 -0.31
N LEU A 15 23.49 -0.04 -0.21
CA LEU A 15 24.23 1.01 0.50
C LEU A 15 24.10 2.39 -0.17
N ASN A 16 24.09 2.46 -1.50
CA ASN A 16 23.87 3.71 -2.22
C ASN A 16 22.43 4.25 -2.02
N ILE A 17 21.43 3.38 -1.95
CA ILE A 17 20.05 3.76 -1.60
C ILE A 17 20.01 4.33 -0.17
N ILE A 18 20.71 3.69 0.78
CA ILE A 18 20.80 4.14 2.18
C ILE A 18 21.56 5.47 2.31
N GLN A 19 22.64 5.67 1.55
CA GLN A 19 23.39 6.93 1.54
C GLN A 19 22.59 8.08 0.92
N GLN A 20 21.70 7.81 -0.05
CA GLN A 20 20.76 8.80 -0.58
C GLN A 20 19.61 9.12 0.39
N LEU A 21 19.29 8.21 1.31
CA LEU A 21 18.29 8.41 2.39
C LEU A 21 18.86 9.18 3.59
N GLN A 22 20.18 9.19 3.80
CA GLN A 22 20.83 9.88 4.93
C GLN A 22 20.72 11.42 4.90
N THR A 23 20.21 12.01 3.83
CA THR A 23 19.89 13.45 3.73
C THR A 23 18.39 13.77 3.90
N GLN A 24 17.59 12.80 4.34
CA GLN A 24 16.15 12.99 4.58
C GLN A 24 15.88 13.03 6.09
N SER A 25 14.91 13.84 6.53
CA SER A 25 14.51 13.81 7.93
C SER A 25 13.92 12.43 8.23
N GLU A 26 14.46 11.70 9.20
CA GLU A 26 13.95 10.38 9.62
C GLU A 26 12.43 10.44 9.88
N ASN A 27 11.95 11.60 10.32
CA ASN A 27 10.53 11.89 10.55
C ASN A 27 9.68 11.83 9.28
N THR A 28 10.16 12.37 8.15
CA THR A 28 9.43 12.36 6.87
C THR A 28 9.26 10.92 6.38
N VAL A 29 10.31 10.11 6.48
CA VAL A 29 10.28 8.69 6.10
C VAL A 29 9.33 7.91 7.03
N GLN A 30 9.42 8.12 8.35
CA GLN A 30 8.51 7.50 9.31
C GLN A 30 7.05 7.90 9.09
N SER A 31 6.78 9.17 8.76
CA SER A 31 5.45 9.68 8.42
C SER A 31 4.88 8.98 7.19
N LEU A 32 5.67 8.88 6.11
CA LEU A 32 5.27 8.16 4.90
C LEU A 32 4.99 6.69 5.16
N TYR A 33 5.79 6.02 5.99
CA TYR A 33 5.53 4.63 6.38
C TYR A 33 4.27 4.50 7.22
N ALA A 34 4.02 5.41 8.16
CA ALA A 34 2.79 5.41 8.95
C ALA A 34 1.56 5.58 8.06
N GLN A 35 1.61 6.53 7.12
CA GLN A 35 0.56 6.74 6.12
C GLN A 35 0.37 5.48 5.25
N ALA A 36 1.46 4.87 4.77
CA ALA A 36 1.40 3.63 4.00
C ALA A 36 0.71 2.48 4.75
N ILE A 37 1.07 2.27 6.02
CA ILE A 37 0.49 1.23 6.86
C ILE A 37 -1.00 1.48 7.09
N ILE A 38 -1.39 2.72 7.36
CA ILE A 38 -2.80 3.09 7.56
C ILE A 38 -3.60 2.82 6.28
N GLU A 39 -3.11 3.30 5.14
CA GLU A 39 -3.80 3.12 3.85
C GLU A 39 -3.92 1.64 3.48
N TYR A 40 -2.86 0.85 3.70
CA TYR A 40 -2.89 -0.60 3.47
C TYR A 40 -3.88 -1.31 4.39
N SER A 41 -3.92 -0.93 5.67
CA SER A 41 -4.84 -1.50 6.65
C SER A 41 -6.29 -1.16 6.31
N LEU A 42 -6.57 0.09 5.92
CA LEU A 42 -7.88 0.54 5.49
C LEU A 42 -8.36 -0.17 4.23
N TYR A 43 -7.45 -0.38 3.27
CA TYR A 43 -7.73 -1.11 2.05
C TYR A 43 -8.23 -2.53 2.37
N HIS A 44 -7.43 -3.31 3.10
CA HIS A 44 -7.78 -4.69 3.44
C HIS A 44 -8.99 -4.80 4.34
N PHE A 45 -9.12 -3.92 5.34
CA PHE A 45 -10.32 -3.89 6.18
C PHE A 45 -11.59 -3.67 5.36
N LYS A 46 -11.57 -2.74 4.40
CA LYS A 46 -12.74 -2.47 3.56
C LYS A 46 -13.02 -3.62 2.59
N LYS A 47 -11.98 -4.25 2.04
CA LYS A 47 -12.09 -5.46 1.21
C LYS A 47 -12.80 -6.57 1.97
N ASP A 48 -12.30 -6.92 3.15
CA ASP A 48 -12.82 -7.99 3.98
C ASP A 48 -14.26 -7.71 4.41
N LYS A 49 -14.55 -6.46 4.81
CA LYS A 49 -15.90 -6.04 5.18
C LYS A 49 -16.89 -6.23 4.03
N LEU A 50 -16.55 -5.79 2.82
CA LEU A 50 -17.44 -5.92 1.66
C LEU A 50 -17.65 -7.39 1.29
N GLN A 51 -16.61 -8.21 1.35
CA GLN A 51 -16.72 -9.66 1.12
C GLN A 51 -17.63 -10.33 2.15
N HIS A 52 -17.49 -10.00 3.43
CA HIS A 52 -18.36 -10.52 4.49
C HIS A 52 -19.82 -10.13 4.28
N LEU A 53 -20.09 -8.88 3.88
CA LEU A 53 -21.44 -8.41 3.59
C LEU A 53 -22.06 -9.11 2.38
N LEU A 54 -21.25 -9.38 1.35
CA LEU A 54 -21.67 -10.16 0.18
C LEU A 54 -22.05 -11.59 0.57
N ASP A 55 -21.23 -12.25 1.38
CA ASP A 55 -21.50 -13.59 1.90
C ASP A 55 -22.78 -13.64 2.74
N GLU A 56 -23.00 -12.62 3.57
CA GLU A 56 -24.23 -12.48 4.35
C GLU A 56 -25.45 -12.33 3.43
N ALA A 57 -25.39 -11.43 2.44
CA ALA A 57 -26.48 -11.25 1.49
C ALA A 57 -26.81 -12.53 0.71
N LEU A 58 -25.79 -13.35 0.36
CA LEU A 58 -25.99 -14.66 -0.25
C LEU A 58 -26.70 -15.64 0.69
N ARG A 59 -26.30 -15.69 1.97
CA ARG A 59 -26.95 -16.56 2.99
C ARG A 59 -28.41 -16.16 3.20
N GLU A 60 -28.69 -14.86 3.24
CA GLU A 60 -30.03 -14.29 3.38
C GLU A 60 -30.87 -14.41 2.10
N ARG A 61 -30.24 -14.78 0.97
CA ARG A 61 -30.83 -14.79 -0.38
C ARG A 61 -31.37 -13.41 -0.80
N ASP A 62 -30.80 -12.34 -0.25
CA ASP A 62 -31.16 -10.96 -0.60
C ASP A 62 -30.40 -10.54 -1.87
N LYS A 63 -31.08 -10.74 -3.00
CA LYS A 63 -30.54 -10.41 -4.33
C LYS A 63 -30.27 -8.92 -4.52
N MET A 64 -31.09 -8.06 -3.92
CA MET A 64 -30.95 -6.61 -4.11
C MET A 64 -29.73 -6.10 -3.34
N LYS A 65 -29.60 -6.51 -2.06
CA LYS A 65 -28.44 -6.22 -1.22
C LYS A 65 -27.16 -6.77 -1.85
N PHE A 66 -27.18 -8.02 -2.34
CA PHE A 66 -26.02 -8.61 -3.02
C PHE A 66 -25.60 -7.81 -4.26
N TYR A 67 -26.55 -7.41 -5.11
CA TYR A 67 -26.25 -6.63 -6.31
C TYR A 67 -25.65 -5.27 -5.99
N GLN A 68 -26.22 -4.56 -5.00
CA GLN A 68 -25.69 -3.26 -4.55
C GLN A 68 -24.27 -3.38 -3.99
N LEU A 69 -24.02 -4.36 -3.12
CA LEU A 69 -22.71 -4.61 -2.55
C LEU A 69 -21.68 -5.05 -3.62
N SER A 70 -22.12 -5.80 -4.64
CA SER A 70 -21.23 -6.24 -5.73
C SER A 70 -20.80 -5.05 -6.58
N LEU A 71 -21.70 -4.11 -6.83
CA LEU A 71 -21.38 -2.86 -7.52
C LEU A 71 -20.42 -2.01 -6.69
N GLU A 72 -20.67 -1.84 -5.40
CA GLU A 72 -19.77 -1.10 -4.49
C GLU A 72 -18.37 -1.73 -4.45
N TYR A 73 -18.30 -3.06 -4.34
CA TYR A 73 -17.04 -3.80 -4.33
C TYR A 73 -16.26 -3.63 -5.63
N THR A 74 -16.93 -3.71 -6.78
CA THR A 74 -16.31 -3.51 -8.09
C THR A 74 -15.78 -2.08 -8.24
N GLN A 75 -16.59 -1.07 -7.91
CA GLN A 75 -16.18 0.33 -7.94
C GLN A 75 -14.99 0.60 -7.02
N TRP A 76 -14.99 -0.03 -5.84
CA TRP A 76 -13.90 0.10 -4.89
C TRP A 76 -12.61 -0.54 -5.42
N LEU A 77 -12.67 -1.71 -6.04
CA LEU A 77 -11.51 -2.34 -6.69
C LEU A 77 -10.97 -1.46 -7.83
N ASP A 78 -11.84 -0.96 -8.71
CA ASP A 78 -11.45 -0.10 -9.81
C ASP A 78 -10.76 1.19 -9.32
N ALA A 79 -11.26 1.77 -8.24
CA ALA A 79 -10.68 2.97 -7.63
C ALA A 79 -9.26 2.76 -7.06
N HIS A 80 -8.86 1.52 -6.77
CA HIS A 80 -7.55 1.19 -6.20
C HIS A 80 -6.63 0.44 -7.16
N LYS A 81 -7.09 0.15 -8.37
CA LYS A 81 -6.37 -0.63 -9.39
C LYS A 81 -5.03 -0.03 -9.79
N GLU A 82 -4.94 1.30 -9.83
CA GLU A 82 -3.70 2.02 -10.16
C GLU A 82 -2.80 2.26 -8.93
N GLY A 83 -3.24 1.81 -7.76
CA GLY A 83 -2.63 2.15 -6.49
C GLY A 83 -3.02 3.54 -6.00
N LYS A 84 -2.38 3.97 -4.91
CA LYS A 84 -2.57 5.29 -4.31
C LYS A 84 -1.22 5.95 -4.09
N MET A 85 -1.09 7.18 -4.55
CA MET A 85 0.10 7.98 -4.32
C MET A 85 -0.03 8.74 -3.00
N VAL A 86 0.98 8.58 -2.15
CA VAL A 86 1.12 9.30 -0.88
C VAL A 86 2.31 10.25 -1.00
N ARG A 87 2.15 11.49 -0.51
CA ARG A 87 3.16 12.54 -0.65
C ARG A 87 3.41 13.27 0.65
N GLU A 88 4.67 13.46 1.02
CA GLU A 88 5.08 14.20 2.22
C GLU A 88 6.42 14.90 1.95
N ASP A 89 6.56 16.19 2.27
CA ASP A 89 7.79 16.99 2.13
C ASP A 89 8.54 16.83 0.78
N GLY A 90 7.80 16.68 -0.32
CA GLY A 90 8.38 16.51 -1.67
C GLY A 90 8.80 15.08 -2.02
N PHE A 91 8.57 14.12 -1.13
CA PHE A 91 8.72 12.70 -1.39
C PHE A 91 7.38 12.10 -1.80
N GLU A 92 7.43 11.15 -2.74
CA GLU A 92 6.26 10.44 -3.24
C GLU A 92 6.45 8.93 -3.05
N LEU A 93 5.43 8.28 -2.52
CA LEU A 93 5.37 6.83 -2.37
C LEU A 93 4.12 6.32 -3.09
N LEU A 94 4.32 5.48 -4.10
CA LEU A 94 3.23 4.76 -4.76
C LEU A 94 2.91 3.49 -3.97
N LEU A 95 1.73 3.46 -3.36
CA LEU A 95 1.17 2.26 -2.75
C LEU A 95 0.44 1.47 -3.83
N THR A 96 0.90 0.25 -4.09
CA THR A 96 0.15 -0.69 -4.94
C THR A 96 -0.64 -1.62 -4.04
N PHE A 97 -1.89 -1.84 -4.42
CA PHE A 97 -2.77 -2.84 -3.83
C PHE A 97 -2.95 -3.98 -4.84
N GLU A 98 -3.33 -5.17 -4.38
CA GLU A 98 -3.39 -6.41 -5.18
C GLU A 98 -4.16 -6.31 -6.50
#